data_AF-A0A964UBI1-F1
#
_entry.id   AF-A0A964UBI1-F1
#
_cell.length_a   1.000
_cell.length_b   1.000
_cell.length_c   1.000
_cell.angle_alpha   90.00
_cell.angle_beta   90.00
_cell.angle_gamma   90.00
#
_symmetry.space_group_name_H-M   'P 1'
#
loop_
_entity.id
_entity.type
_entity.pdbx_description
1 polymer ?
#
loop_
_entity_poly.entity_id
_entity_poly.type
_entity_poly.pdbx_seq_one_letter_code
_entity_poly.pdbx_strand_id
1 'polypeptide(L)'
;MTAAAPLQSPEPDPQRGYAAPFRLTRPEGPALPLLLASPHSGRTYPDSMRASLAVPLIELRRTEDAFVDELFAGAAGHGASLIEANYARGFVDLNRDPLELDPDMFIDGPPRRCGAPGARVQAGLGCLPRVAARGRAIYRQRMRKDEGERRLAEVHDAYHGALTAEIAALVSQFGQAFLIDCHSMPSAQPGRRQLADIVLGDRYGASCTSRLTSQVEREFRRLGYSVVRNSPYAGGYTTTKYGRPGMGVHALQIEIRRDLYMDERRVARHERFDALRTDLDQVIMGLGDFIRRHASMGD
;
A
#
# COMPACT_ATOMS: atom_id res chain seq x y z
N MET A 1 14.86 -5.65 -32.92
CA MET A 1 14.51 -5.54 -31.48
C MET A 1 14.59 -4.07 -31.11
N THR A 2 13.47 -3.37 -31.17
CA THR A 2 13.38 -1.95 -30.83
C THR A 2 13.20 -1.84 -29.32
N ALA A 3 14.18 -1.25 -28.64
CA ALA A 3 14.08 -0.95 -27.22
C ALA A 3 12.89 -0.02 -26.98
N ALA A 4 11.97 -0.43 -26.10
CA ALA A 4 10.86 0.42 -25.68
C ALA A 4 11.43 1.64 -24.94
N ALA A 5 11.02 2.84 -25.36
CA ALA A 5 11.44 4.08 -24.73
C ALA A 5 10.95 4.12 -23.26
N PRO A 6 11.76 4.65 -22.32
CA PRO A 6 11.35 4.77 -20.93
C PRO A 6 10.16 5.72 -20.81
N LEU A 7 9.06 5.24 -20.23
CA LEU A 7 7.96 6.11 -19.78
C LEU A 7 8.50 7.01 -18.68
N GLN A 8 8.77 8.28 -19.03
CA GLN A 8 9.06 9.34 -18.07
C GLN A 8 7.91 9.47 -17.07
N SER A 9 8.24 9.83 -15.83
CA SER A 9 7.25 10.32 -14.86
C SER A 9 6.40 11.38 -15.56
N PRO A 10 5.06 11.34 -15.46
CA PRO A 10 4.22 12.29 -16.17
C PRO A 10 4.65 13.72 -15.80
N GLU A 11 4.91 14.55 -16.80
CA GLU A 11 5.13 15.98 -16.58
C GLU A 11 3.93 16.57 -15.81
N PRO A 12 4.14 17.57 -14.95
CA PRO A 12 3.05 18.20 -14.21
C PRO A 12 2.07 18.83 -15.20
N ASP A 13 0.92 18.18 -15.36
CA ASP A 13 -0.21 18.71 -16.12
C ASP A 13 -0.76 19.95 -15.39
N PRO A 14 -0.70 21.15 -15.99
CA PRO A 14 -1.20 22.37 -15.38
C PRO A 14 -2.72 22.38 -15.14
N GLN A 15 -3.46 21.35 -15.58
CA GLN A 15 -4.86 21.11 -15.23
C GLN A 15 -5.07 20.21 -14.00
N ARG A 16 -4.03 19.55 -13.48
CA ARG A 16 -4.14 18.79 -12.22
C ARG A 16 -4.18 19.74 -11.03
N GLY A 17 -5.23 19.63 -10.23
CA GLY A 17 -5.35 20.37 -8.96
C GLY A 17 -4.41 19.83 -7.90
N TYR A 18 -3.94 18.58 -8.04
CA TYR A 18 -3.02 17.91 -7.13
C TYR A 18 -1.63 17.68 -7.75
N ALA A 19 -0.60 17.70 -6.91
CA ALA A 19 0.75 17.27 -7.28
C ALA A 19 0.75 15.77 -7.67
N ALA A 20 1.89 15.26 -8.13
CA ALA A 20 2.03 13.85 -8.50
C ALA A 20 1.47 12.93 -7.38
N PRO A 21 0.52 12.03 -7.67
CA PRO A 21 -0.15 11.24 -6.63
C PRO A 21 0.72 10.12 -6.04
N PHE A 22 1.79 9.76 -6.74
CA PHE A 22 2.72 8.70 -6.36
C PHE A 22 4.12 8.96 -6.93
N ARG A 23 5.11 8.24 -6.41
CA ARG A 23 6.43 8.05 -7.04
C ARG A 23 6.57 6.60 -7.47
N LEU A 24 7.12 6.37 -8.67
CA LEU A 24 7.48 5.05 -9.17
C LEU A 24 8.99 5.00 -9.36
N THR A 25 9.67 4.23 -8.53
CA THR A 25 11.11 3.98 -8.60
C THR A 25 11.34 2.71 -9.42
N ARG A 26 12.22 2.80 -10.43
CA ARG A 26 12.55 1.68 -11.33
C ARG A 26 13.77 0.90 -10.80
N PRO A 27 13.96 -0.37 -11.19
CA PRO A 27 15.15 -1.13 -10.87
C PRO A 27 16.44 -0.42 -11.30
N GLU A 28 17.48 -0.48 -10.48
CA GLU A 28 18.81 0.09 -10.79
C GLU A 28 19.65 -0.85 -11.69
N GLY A 29 19.27 -2.12 -11.74
CA GLY A 29 19.95 -3.18 -12.52
C GLY A 29 18.96 -4.09 -13.24
N PRO A 30 19.33 -5.36 -13.51
CA PRO A 30 18.44 -6.31 -14.17
C PRO A 30 17.12 -6.47 -13.42
N ALA A 31 16.02 -6.16 -14.12
CA ALA A 31 14.69 -6.21 -13.56
C ALA A 31 14.27 -7.65 -13.22
N LEU A 32 13.56 -7.79 -12.11
CA LEU A 32 12.81 -8.98 -11.72
C LEU A 32 11.32 -8.76 -11.99
N PRO A 33 10.51 -9.82 -12.07
CA PRO A 33 9.04 -9.71 -12.05
C PRO A 33 8.49 -9.27 -10.68
N LEU A 34 9.16 -8.38 -9.96
CA LEU A 34 8.86 -7.99 -8.59
C LEU A 34 8.51 -6.50 -8.52
N LEU A 35 7.33 -6.20 -8.00
CA LEU A 35 6.81 -4.86 -7.73
C LEU A 35 6.42 -4.74 -6.27
N LEU A 36 6.92 -3.72 -5.60
CA LEU A 36 6.49 -3.34 -4.27
C LEU A 36 5.56 -2.14 -4.37
N ALA A 37 4.52 -2.13 -3.55
CA ALA A 37 3.54 -1.04 -3.48
C ALA A 37 3.41 -0.57 -2.02
N SER A 38 3.63 0.72 -1.76
CA SER A 38 3.44 1.34 -0.45
C SER A 38 2.29 2.37 -0.53
N PRO A 39 1.03 1.93 -0.45
CA PRO A 39 -0.13 2.80 -0.67
C PRO A 39 -0.42 3.75 0.50
N HIS A 40 0.13 3.50 1.69
CA HIS A 40 -0.24 4.18 2.94
C HIS A 40 0.89 4.99 3.60
N SER A 41 2.06 5.08 2.97
CA SER A 41 3.23 5.84 3.44
C SER A 41 3.23 7.32 3.05
N GLY A 42 2.28 7.71 2.20
CA GLY A 42 2.09 9.11 1.81
C GLY A 42 1.80 9.99 3.03
N ARG A 43 2.28 11.22 2.95
CA ARG A 43 2.26 12.20 4.05
C ARG A 43 1.81 13.59 3.61
N THR A 44 1.32 13.69 2.37
CA THR A 44 0.75 14.93 1.82
C THR A 44 -0.70 15.07 2.27
N TYR A 45 -0.96 16.19 2.95
CA TYR A 45 -2.29 16.69 3.26
C TYR A 45 -2.41 18.08 2.64
N PRO A 46 -3.27 18.29 1.63
CA PRO A 46 -3.48 19.60 1.03
C PRO A 46 -3.90 20.66 2.05
N ASP A 47 -3.52 21.92 1.84
CA ASP A 47 -3.86 23.02 2.74
C ASP A 47 -5.38 23.20 2.89
N SER A 48 -6.13 22.98 1.80
CA SER A 48 -7.60 22.95 1.81
C SER A 48 -8.15 21.91 2.79
N MET A 49 -7.54 20.71 2.86
CA MET A 49 -7.89 19.69 3.84
C MET A 49 -7.49 20.12 5.25
N ARG A 50 -6.26 20.62 5.44
CA ARG A 50 -5.75 21.03 6.76
C ARG A 50 -6.64 22.10 7.41
N ALA A 51 -7.10 23.07 6.62
CA ALA A 51 -8.02 24.11 7.07
C ALA A 51 -9.40 23.56 7.50
N SER A 52 -9.82 22.43 6.94
CA SER A 52 -11.12 21.79 7.22
C SER A 52 -11.07 20.76 8.36
N LEU A 53 -9.91 20.46 8.93
CA LEU A 53 -9.77 19.42 9.95
C LEU A 53 -10.50 19.78 11.27
N ALA A 54 -11.28 18.84 11.78
CA ALA A 54 -11.88 18.87 13.12
C ALA A 54 -10.97 18.28 14.22
N VAL A 55 -9.81 17.73 13.82
CA VAL A 55 -8.81 17.14 14.70
C VAL A 55 -7.41 17.67 14.37
N PRO A 56 -6.46 17.66 15.33
CA PRO A 56 -5.07 17.94 15.04
C PRO A 56 -4.53 17.00 13.95
N LEU A 57 -3.70 17.53 13.04
CA LEU A 57 -3.13 16.75 11.94
C LEU A 57 -2.42 15.47 12.40
N ILE A 58 -1.78 15.51 13.57
CA ILE A 58 -1.10 14.36 14.17
C ILE A 58 -2.04 13.15 14.38
N GLU A 59 -3.35 13.35 14.58
CA GLU A 59 -4.32 12.26 14.68
C GLU A 59 -4.51 11.50 13.36
N LEU A 60 -4.33 12.17 12.22
CA LEU A 60 -4.33 11.53 10.91
C LEU A 60 -2.96 10.89 10.63
N ARG A 61 -1.86 11.56 10.99
CA ARG A 61 -0.52 11.00 10.80
C ARG A 61 -0.31 9.69 11.55
N ARG A 62 -0.96 9.51 12.69
CA ARG A 62 -0.95 8.24 13.45
C ARG A 62 -1.63 7.08 12.73
N THR A 63 -2.46 7.33 11.72
CA THR A 63 -3.07 6.26 10.92
C THR A 63 -2.20 5.86 9.74
N GLU A 64 -1.30 6.73 9.28
CA GLU A 64 -0.32 6.48 8.22
C GLU A 64 0.51 5.23 8.51
N ASP A 65 0.93 4.58 7.45
CA ASP A 65 2.01 3.60 7.48
C ASP A 65 3.33 4.35 7.29
N ALA A 66 3.59 5.27 8.23
CA ALA A 66 4.66 6.24 8.11
C ALA A 66 6.01 5.54 7.91
N PHE A 67 6.82 6.05 6.98
CA PHE A 67 8.16 5.54 6.69
C PHE A 67 8.21 4.15 6.05
N VAL A 68 7.08 3.49 5.71
CA VAL A 68 7.10 2.19 5.03
C VAL A 68 7.72 2.29 3.62
N ASP A 69 7.48 3.39 2.91
CA ASP A 69 8.19 3.70 1.67
C ASP A 69 9.71 3.68 1.84
N GLU A 70 10.20 4.25 2.94
CA GLU A 70 11.62 4.33 3.25
C GLU A 70 12.20 2.98 3.71
N LEU A 71 11.41 2.17 4.41
CA LEU A 71 11.78 0.80 4.80
C LEU A 71 11.99 -0.11 3.58
N PHE A 72 11.23 0.10 2.51
CA PHE A 72 11.30 -0.69 1.28
C PHE A 72 12.09 0.00 0.15
N ALA A 73 12.71 1.15 0.40
CA ALA A 73 13.40 1.94 -0.63
C ALA A 73 14.57 1.20 -1.31
N GLY A 74 15.20 0.24 -0.61
CA GLY A 74 16.29 -0.58 -1.17
C GLY A 74 15.84 -1.59 -2.24
N ALA A 75 14.53 -1.75 -2.46
CA ALA A 75 13.99 -2.70 -3.44
C ALA A 75 14.52 -2.49 -4.87
N ALA A 76 14.76 -1.24 -5.26
CA ALA A 76 15.30 -0.89 -6.57
C ALA A 76 16.69 -1.47 -6.82
N GLY A 77 17.55 -1.47 -5.80
CA GLY A 77 18.88 -2.10 -5.84
C GLY A 77 18.84 -3.63 -5.95
N HIS A 78 17.71 -4.25 -5.62
CA HIS A 78 17.49 -5.69 -5.73
C HIS A 78 16.75 -6.12 -6.99
N GLY A 79 16.51 -5.20 -7.93
CA GLY A 79 15.88 -5.49 -9.22
C GLY A 79 14.36 -5.33 -9.23
N ALA A 80 13.75 -4.79 -8.18
CA ALA A 80 12.31 -4.59 -8.08
C ALA A 80 11.89 -3.15 -8.36
N SER A 81 10.71 -2.95 -8.95
CA SER A 81 10.06 -1.64 -8.99
C SER A 81 9.42 -1.34 -7.63
N LEU A 82 9.35 -0.06 -7.23
CA LEU A 82 8.63 0.41 -6.03
C LEU A 82 7.70 1.55 -6.40
N ILE A 83 6.39 1.40 -6.16
CA ILE A 83 5.41 2.48 -6.23
C ILE A 83 5.01 2.90 -4.81
N GLU A 84 5.09 4.19 -4.50
CA GLU A 84 4.73 4.73 -3.18
C GLU A 84 3.77 5.91 -3.31
N ALA A 85 2.80 5.98 -2.41
CA ALA A 85 1.82 7.06 -2.40
C ALA A 85 2.45 8.38 -1.91
N ASN A 86 2.10 9.50 -2.55
CA ASN A 86 2.48 10.82 -2.03
C ASN A 86 1.43 11.37 -1.06
N TYR A 87 0.16 11.07 -1.30
CA TYR A 87 -0.98 11.51 -0.47
C TYR A 87 -1.24 10.54 0.67
N ALA A 88 -1.53 11.09 1.84
CA ALA A 88 -1.80 10.29 3.02
C ALA A 88 -3.11 9.51 2.88
N ARG A 89 -3.18 8.32 3.47
CA ARG A 89 -4.38 7.49 3.45
C ARG A 89 -5.63 8.16 4.04
N GLY A 90 -5.44 9.14 4.92
CA GLY A 90 -6.54 9.95 5.48
C GLY A 90 -7.15 10.93 4.47
N PHE A 91 -6.44 11.20 3.37
CA PHE A 91 -6.94 11.99 2.23
C PHE A 91 -7.68 11.10 1.24
N VAL A 92 -7.04 9.99 0.82
CA VAL A 92 -7.57 8.92 -0.04
C VAL A 92 -6.91 7.61 0.38
N ASP A 93 -7.69 6.59 0.77
CA ASP A 93 -7.15 5.26 1.10
C ASP A 93 -6.98 4.43 -0.19
N LEU A 94 -5.73 4.33 -0.65
CA LEU A 94 -5.34 3.60 -1.86
C LEU A 94 -5.39 2.07 -1.71
N ASN A 95 -5.70 1.54 -0.51
CA ASN A 95 -5.97 0.11 -0.29
C ASN A 95 -7.46 -0.13 0.06
N ARG A 96 -8.34 0.70 -0.53
CA ARG A 96 -9.80 0.57 -0.50
C ARG A 96 -10.39 0.63 -1.90
N ASP A 97 -11.51 -0.06 -2.05
CA ASP A 97 -12.32 0.02 -3.27
C ASP A 97 -12.88 1.45 -3.41
N PRO A 98 -12.74 2.12 -4.58
CA PRO A 98 -13.24 3.48 -4.76
C PRO A 98 -14.76 3.60 -4.72
N LEU A 99 -15.49 2.48 -4.63
CA LEU A 99 -16.94 2.43 -4.38
C LEU A 99 -17.29 2.25 -2.89
N GLU A 100 -16.33 1.96 -2.02
CA GLU A 100 -16.50 1.94 -0.55
C GLU A 100 -16.54 3.39 -0.01
N LEU A 101 -17.63 4.09 -0.34
CA LEU A 101 -17.86 5.49 0.01
C LEU A 101 -19.02 5.60 1.00
N ASP A 102 -18.85 6.47 2.00
CA ASP A 102 -19.94 6.84 2.91
C ASP A 102 -20.74 8.00 2.28
N PRO A 103 -22.01 7.80 1.87
CA PRO A 103 -22.80 8.84 1.23
C PRO A 103 -23.07 10.04 2.18
N ASP A 104 -23.09 9.82 3.49
CA ASP A 104 -23.36 10.87 4.48
C ASP A 104 -22.16 11.80 4.68
N MET A 105 -20.98 11.45 4.12
CA MET A 105 -19.82 12.32 4.11
C MET A 105 -19.97 13.50 3.14
N PHE A 106 -20.94 13.47 2.23
CA PHE A 106 -21.07 14.43 1.13
C PHE A 106 -22.29 15.36 1.27
N ILE A 107 -22.15 16.63 0.89
CA ILE A 107 -23.23 17.63 0.96
C ILE A 107 -24.26 17.43 -0.15
N ASP A 108 -23.78 17.12 -1.35
CA ASP A 108 -24.48 17.11 -2.64
C ASP A 108 -24.42 15.72 -3.31
N GLY A 109 -24.31 14.68 -2.48
CA GLY A 109 -24.26 13.27 -2.90
C GLY A 109 -22.84 12.74 -3.12
N PRO A 110 -22.67 11.41 -3.16
CA PRO A 110 -21.36 10.79 -3.30
C PRO A 110 -20.77 10.98 -4.70
N PRO A 111 -19.42 10.98 -4.84
CA PRO A 111 -18.73 11.16 -6.11
C PRO A 111 -18.87 9.97 -7.07
N ARG A 112 -19.25 8.79 -6.55
CA ARG A 112 -19.54 7.58 -7.34
C ARG A 112 -20.77 6.89 -6.76
N ARG A 113 -21.33 5.94 -7.50
CA ARG A 113 -22.33 5.02 -6.98
C ARG A 113 -21.69 4.21 -5.85
N CYS A 114 -22.16 4.41 -4.61
CA CYS A 114 -21.69 3.63 -3.47
C CYS A 114 -22.00 2.14 -3.68
N GLY A 115 -21.03 1.29 -3.32
CA GLY A 115 -21.26 -0.14 -3.12
C GLY A 115 -22.17 -0.40 -1.91
N ALA A 116 -22.44 -1.68 -1.63
CA ALA A 116 -23.15 -2.04 -0.41
C ALA A 116 -22.34 -1.60 0.84
N PRO A 117 -22.97 -1.00 1.86
CA PRO A 117 -22.24 -0.51 3.03
C PRO A 117 -21.63 -1.68 3.83
N GLY A 118 -20.31 -1.82 3.76
CA GLY A 118 -19.56 -2.76 4.59
C GLY A 118 -19.27 -2.20 5.99
N ALA A 119 -18.92 -3.08 6.93
CA ALA A 119 -18.61 -2.71 8.32
C ALA A 119 -17.55 -1.59 8.44
N ARG A 120 -16.60 -1.53 7.51
CA ARG A 120 -15.56 -0.49 7.48
C ARG A 120 -16.09 0.88 7.04
N VAL A 121 -16.97 0.92 6.04
CA VAL A 121 -17.65 2.15 5.60
C VAL A 121 -18.49 2.69 6.75
N GLN A 122 -19.25 1.81 7.42
CA GLN A 122 -20.03 2.18 8.61
C GLN A 122 -19.16 2.73 9.75
N ALA A 123 -17.96 2.18 9.93
CA ALA A 123 -16.96 2.68 10.89
C ALA A 123 -16.24 3.98 10.44
N GLY A 124 -16.57 4.51 9.25
CA GLY A 124 -15.99 5.73 8.70
C GLY A 124 -14.62 5.57 8.03
N LEU A 125 -14.26 4.33 7.67
CA LEU A 125 -12.96 3.92 7.11
C LEU A 125 -13.07 3.47 5.64
N GLY A 126 -13.93 4.15 4.87
CA GLY A 126 -14.06 3.97 3.41
C GLY A 126 -12.87 4.54 2.63
N CYS A 127 -12.95 4.51 1.29
CA CYS A 127 -11.89 5.02 0.39
C CYS A 127 -11.63 6.52 0.57
N LEU A 128 -12.66 7.28 0.91
CA LEU A 128 -12.53 8.64 1.42
C LEU A 128 -12.89 8.60 2.92
N PRO A 129 -11.92 8.52 3.84
CA PRO A 129 -12.21 8.33 5.25
C PRO A 129 -12.88 9.57 5.86
N ARG A 130 -13.88 9.35 6.72
CA ARG A 130 -14.53 10.42 7.50
C ARG A 130 -14.13 10.42 8.97
N VAL A 131 -13.50 9.35 9.44
CA VAL A 131 -13.12 9.13 10.83
C VAL A 131 -11.59 8.96 10.95
N ALA A 132 -10.99 9.68 11.91
CA ALA A 132 -9.60 9.56 12.30
C ALA A 132 -9.43 8.48 13.38
N ALA A 133 -8.25 8.43 14.01
CA ALA A 133 -8.05 7.59 15.19
C ALA A 133 -9.14 7.84 16.26
N ARG A 134 -9.55 6.77 16.96
CA ARG A 134 -10.52 6.80 18.07
C ARG A 134 -11.94 7.28 17.70
N GLY A 135 -12.37 7.16 16.44
CA GLY A 135 -13.77 7.41 16.08
C GLY A 135 -14.11 8.89 15.83
N ARG A 136 -13.13 9.80 15.87
CA ARG A 136 -13.38 11.25 15.72
C ARG A 136 -13.55 11.63 14.25
N ALA A 137 -14.50 12.51 13.95
CA ALA A 137 -14.67 13.05 12.60
C ALA A 137 -13.39 13.76 12.13
N ILE A 138 -12.97 13.51 10.89
CA ILE A 138 -11.81 14.16 10.26
C ILE A 138 -12.15 15.62 9.92
N TYR A 139 -13.32 15.86 9.35
CA TYR A 139 -13.72 17.15 8.79
C TYR A 139 -14.73 17.89 9.68
N ARG A 140 -14.64 19.22 9.73
CA ARG A 140 -15.64 20.08 10.39
C ARG A 140 -16.95 20.16 9.61
N GLN A 141 -16.86 19.99 8.30
CA GLN A 141 -17.98 20.04 7.37
C GLN A 141 -17.92 18.83 6.45
N ARG A 142 -19.09 18.43 5.94
CA ARG A 142 -19.19 17.42 4.90
C ARG A 142 -18.43 17.87 3.65
N MET A 143 -17.89 16.91 2.90
CA MET A 143 -17.17 17.14 1.67
C MET A 143 -18.14 17.48 0.53
N ARG A 144 -17.71 18.28 -0.45
CA ARG A 144 -18.46 18.42 -1.69
C ARG A 144 -18.19 17.25 -2.64
N LYS A 145 -19.16 16.93 -3.49
CA LYS A 145 -19.07 15.86 -4.47
C LYS A 145 -17.90 16.06 -5.43
N ASP A 146 -17.72 17.27 -5.94
CA ASP A 146 -16.64 17.64 -6.88
C ASP A 146 -15.24 17.41 -6.29
N GLU A 147 -15.06 17.72 -5.01
CA GLU A 147 -13.83 17.41 -4.27
C GLU A 147 -13.59 15.90 -4.18
N GLY A 148 -14.63 15.12 -3.88
CA GLY A 148 -14.56 13.67 -3.88
C GLY A 148 -14.22 13.09 -5.26
N GLU A 149 -14.82 13.62 -6.32
CA GLU A 149 -14.57 13.21 -7.71
C GLU A 149 -13.11 13.46 -8.09
N ARG A 150 -12.57 14.65 -7.80
CA ARG A 150 -11.16 14.99 -8.06
C ARG A 150 -10.19 14.10 -7.29
N ARG A 151 -10.44 13.86 -5.98
CA ARG A 151 -9.60 12.96 -5.18
C ARG A 151 -9.52 11.56 -5.76
N LEU A 152 -10.66 11.02 -6.18
CA LEU A 152 -10.70 9.68 -6.76
C LEU A 152 -10.03 9.66 -8.15
N ALA A 153 -10.29 10.63 -9.02
CA ALA A 153 -9.71 10.66 -10.36
C ALA A 153 -8.19 10.94 -10.35
N GLU A 154 -7.76 11.99 -9.66
CA GLU A 154 -6.38 12.48 -9.71
C GLU A 154 -5.43 11.73 -8.78
N VAL A 155 -5.95 11.01 -7.77
CA VAL A 155 -5.11 10.26 -6.81
C VAL A 155 -5.38 8.76 -6.87
N HIS A 156 -6.62 8.31 -6.60
CA HIS A 156 -6.92 6.87 -6.55
C HIS A 156 -6.74 6.18 -7.90
N ASP A 157 -7.47 6.65 -8.91
CA ASP A 157 -7.46 6.06 -10.24
C ASP A 157 -6.08 6.23 -10.90
N ALA A 158 -5.42 7.37 -10.69
CA ALA A 158 -4.07 7.60 -11.20
C ALA A 158 -3.05 6.61 -10.61
N TYR A 159 -3.05 6.38 -9.29
CA TYR A 159 -2.21 5.38 -8.64
C TYR A 159 -2.50 3.97 -9.14
N HIS A 160 -3.78 3.58 -9.19
CA HIS A 160 -4.17 2.24 -9.63
C HIS A 160 -3.98 2.03 -11.13
N GLY A 161 -4.04 3.08 -11.95
CA GLY A 161 -3.70 3.04 -13.37
C GLY A 161 -2.22 2.71 -13.55
N ALA A 162 -1.33 3.40 -12.82
CA ALA A 162 0.10 3.13 -12.85
C ALA A 162 0.45 1.72 -12.33
N LEU A 163 -0.16 1.31 -11.21
CA LEU A 163 0.02 -0.04 -10.66
C LEU A 163 -0.44 -1.12 -11.66
N THR A 164 -1.56 -0.91 -12.33
CA THR A 164 -2.07 -1.85 -13.36
C THR A 164 -1.12 -1.93 -14.55
N ALA A 165 -0.64 -0.78 -15.04
CA ALA A 165 0.28 -0.71 -16.16
C ALA A 165 1.61 -1.42 -15.84
N GLU A 166 2.13 -1.24 -14.62
CA GLU A 166 3.37 -1.88 -14.19
C GLU A 166 3.23 -3.40 -14.07
N ILE A 167 2.14 -3.88 -13.47
CA ILE A 167 1.85 -5.32 -13.40
C ILE A 167 1.74 -5.92 -14.81
N ALA A 168 1.04 -5.25 -15.71
CA ALA A 168 0.90 -5.71 -17.09
C ALA A 168 2.26 -5.76 -17.82
N ALA A 169 3.13 -4.77 -17.61
CA ALA A 169 4.48 -4.76 -18.17
C ALA A 169 5.32 -5.93 -17.66
N LEU A 170 5.29 -6.21 -16.35
CA LEU A 170 6.01 -7.35 -15.75
C LEU A 170 5.48 -8.68 -16.28
N VAL A 171 4.16 -8.87 -16.36
CA VAL A 171 3.57 -10.08 -16.95
C VAL A 171 3.96 -10.23 -18.41
N SER A 172 3.92 -9.15 -19.20
CA SER A 172 4.32 -9.19 -20.61
C SER A 172 5.80 -9.56 -20.79
N GLN A 173 6.67 -9.14 -19.87
CA GLN A 173 8.12 -9.36 -19.97
C GLN A 173 8.54 -10.73 -19.42
N PHE A 174 7.93 -11.17 -18.32
CA PHE A 174 8.39 -12.34 -17.55
C PHE A 174 7.38 -13.48 -17.51
N GLY A 175 6.18 -13.31 -18.07
CA GLY A 175 5.06 -14.24 -17.95
C GLY A 175 4.34 -14.21 -16.60
N GLN A 176 4.85 -13.42 -15.65
CA GLN A 176 4.35 -13.36 -14.28
C GLN A 176 4.75 -12.05 -13.59
N ALA A 177 4.02 -11.68 -12.54
CA ALA A 177 4.30 -10.53 -11.69
C ALA A 177 4.03 -10.87 -10.21
N PHE A 178 4.96 -10.47 -9.36
CA PHE A 178 4.90 -10.60 -7.91
C PHE A 178 4.72 -9.21 -7.30
N LEU A 179 3.53 -8.93 -6.78
CA LEU A 179 3.17 -7.70 -6.11
C LEU A 179 3.26 -7.89 -4.59
N ILE A 180 4.13 -7.12 -3.93
CA ILE A 180 4.18 -7.02 -2.48
C ILE A 180 3.50 -5.73 -2.03
N ASP A 181 2.34 -5.85 -1.42
CA ASP A 181 1.57 -4.75 -0.82
C ASP A 181 2.13 -4.47 0.58
N CYS A 182 2.90 -3.39 0.71
CA CYS A 182 3.74 -3.07 1.86
C CYS A 182 3.00 -2.15 2.84
N HIS A 183 2.77 -2.64 4.07
CA HIS A 183 2.00 -1.96 5.11
C HIS A 183 2.69 -2.07 6.47
N SER A 184 2.17 -1.29 7.43
CA SER A 184 2.48 -1.47 8.84
C SER A 184 1.24 -1.37 9.72
N MET A 185 1.22 -2.15 10.79
CA MET A 185 0.10 -2.25 11.70
C MET A 185 0.42 -1.66 13.08
N PRO A 186 -0.58 -1.10 13.79
CA PRO A 186 -0.42 -0.67 15.17
C PRO A 186 0.11 -1.79 16.06
N SER A 187 0.96 -1.45 17.02
CA SER A 187 1.60 -2.42 17.92
C SER A 187 0.66 -2.98 18.97
N ALA A 188 -0.49 -2.33 19.17
CA ALA A 188 -1.56 -2.80 20.03
C ALA A 188 -2.90 -2.76 19.30
N GLN A 189 -3.70 -3.82 19.47
CA GLN A 189 -5.07 -3.90 18.97
C GLN A 189 -6.03 -4.34 20.07
N PRO A 190 -7.21 -3.72 20.20
CA PRO A 190 -8.22 -4.15 21.17
C PRO A 190 -8.54 -5.64 21.02
N GLY A 191 -8.52 -6.37 22.13
CA GLY A 191 -8.83 -7.81 22.16
C GLY A 191 -7.71 -8.74 21.70
N ARG A 192 -6.50 -8.23 21.38
CA ARG A 192 -5.33 -9.06 21.04
C ARG A 192 -4.18 -8.81 22.01
N ARG A 193 -3.76 -9.86 22.72
CA ARG A 193 -2.70 -9.80 23.73
C ARG A 193 -1.28 -9.79 23.15
N GLN A 194 -1.05 -10.49 22.04
CA GLN A 194 0.24 -10.51 21.34
C GLN A 194 -0.02 -10.49 19.83
N LEU A 195 0.59 -9.51 19.15
CA LEU A 195 0.65 -9.45 17.69
C LEU A 195 2.00 -10.00 17.26
N ALA A 196 2.03 -10.75 16.16
CA ALA A 196 3.29 -11.11 15.53
C ALA A 196 4.05 -9.85 15.08
N ASP A 197 5.35 -9.99 14.84
CA ASP A 197 6.16 -8.91 14.28
C ASP A 197 5.73 -8.63 12.83
N ILE A 198 5.43 -9.70 12.09
CA ILE A 198 5.02 -9.65 10.67
C ILE A 198 3.73 -10.43 10.46
N VAL A 199 2.78 -9.86 9.71
CA VAL A 199 1.61 -10.58 9.19
C VAL A 199 1.67 -10.65 7.68
N LEU A 200 1.51 -11.84 7.13
CA LEU A 200 1.45 -12.08 5.69
C LEU A 200 0.01 -12.33 5.25
N GLY A 201 -0.53 -11.49 4.37
CA GLY A 201 -1.90 -11.60 3.85
C GLY A 201 -1.92 -12.04 2.40
N ASP A 202 -2.27 -13.31 2.14
CA ASP A 202 -2.39 -13.88 0.79
C ASP A 202 -3.82 -14.28 0.42
N ARG A 203 -4.79 -13.71 1.14
CA ARG A 203 -6.22 -14.01 1.06
C ARG A 203 -6.51 -15.51 1.19
N TYR A 204 -5.86 -16.15 2.15
CA TYR A 204 -5.97 -17.60 2.37
C TYR A 204 -5.57 -18.41 1.12
N GLY A 205 -4.51 -17.96 0.43
CA GLY A 205 -4.01 -18.55 -0.82
C GLY A 205 -4.74 -18.10 -2.09
N ALA A 206 -5.75 -17.25 -2.00
CA ALA A 206 -6.48 -16.77 -3.19
C ALA A 206 -5.71 -15.73 -4.00
N SER A 207 -4.79 -14.96 -3.40
CA SER A 207 -4.06 -13.90 -4.09
C SER A 207 -2.60 -14.24 -4.39
N CYS A 208 -2.01 -15.23 -3.72
CA CYS A 208 -0.61 -15.64 -3.90
C CYS A 208 -0.47 -17.16 -3.73
N THR A 209 0.49 -17.79 -4.41
CA THR A 209 0.73 -19.23 -4.20
C THR A 209 1.39 -19.48 -2.85
N SER A 210 1.08 -20.62 -2.24
CA SER A 210 1.65 -21.02 -0.95
C SER A 210 3.18 -21.06 -0.98
N ARG A 211 3.79 -21.42 -2.12
CA ARG A 211 5.24 -21.48 -2.31
C ARG A 211 5.90 -20.11 -2.11
N LEU A 212 5.34 -19.05 -2.69
CA LEU A 212 5.85 -17.68 -2.56
C LEU A 212 5.60 -17.12 -1.17
N THR A 213 4.40 -17.31 -0.61
CA THR A 213 4.13 -16.88 0.77
C THR A 213 5.09 -17.57 1.75
N SER A 214 5.37 -18.86 1.56
CA SER A 214 6.32 -19.63 2.39
C SER A 214 7.77 -19.17 2.22
N GLN A 215 8.14 -18.68 1.04
CA GLN A 215 9.44 -18.08 0.81
C GLN A 215 9.61 -16.83 1.67
N VAL A 216 8.68 -15.88 1.58
CA VAL A 216 8.74 -14.62 2.35
C VAL A 216 8.70 -14.89 3.85
N GLU A 217 7.83 -15.80 4.31
CA GLU A 217 7.77 -16.22 5.71
C GLU A 217 9.11 -16.78 6.21
N ARG A 218 9.78 -17.59 5.39
CA ARG A 218 11.07 -18.18 5.77
C ARG A 218 12.17 -17.14 5.90
N GLU A 219 12.22 -16.16 5.00
CA GLU A 219 13.23 -15.09 5.08
C GLU A 219 13.06 -14.26 6.36
N PHE A 220 11.83 -13.88 6.72
CA PHE A 220 11.58 -13.20 8.00
C PHE A 220 11.92 -14.06 9.22
N ARG A 221 11.51 -15.34 9.24
CA ARG A 221 11.81 -16.25 10.36
C ARG A 221 13.31 -16.48 10.54
N ARG A 222 14.07 -16.55 9.44
CA ARG A 222 15.54 -16.69 9.47
C ARG A 222 16.21 -15.50 10.20
N LEU A 223 15.60 -14.32 10.11
CA LEU A 223 16.05 -13.10 10.78
C LEU A 223 15.49 -12.95 12.21
N GLY A 224 14.74 -13.95 12.70
CA GLY A 224 14.24 -14.00 14.07
C GLY A 224 12.87 -13.35 14.30
N TYR A 225 12.18 -12.93 13.24
CA TYR A 225 10.84 -12.35 13.36
C TYR A 225 9.77 -13.43 13.60
N SER A 226 8.82 -13.13 14.48
CA SER A 226 7.57 -13.87 14.57
C SER A 226 6.67 -13.53 13.38
N VAL A 227 6.19 -14.56 12.68
CA VAL A 227 5.39 -14.41 11.45
C VAL A 227 4.13 -15.24 11.55
N VAL A 228 2.99 -14.62 11.24
CA VAL A 228 1.69 -15.29 11.09
C VAL A 228 1.08 -14.98 9.73
N ARG A 229 0.17 -15.83 9.26
CA ARG A 229 -0.56 -15.62 8.01
C ARG A 229 -2.01 -15.25 8.28
N ASN A 230 -2.52 -14.32 7.48
CA ASN A 230 -3.92 -13.98 7.33
C ASN A 230 -4.69 -13.52 8.59
N SER A 231 -4.02 -13.30 9.73
CA SER A 231 -4.65 -12.86 10.97
C SER A 231 -3.79 -11.81 11.68
N PRO A 232 -4.33 -10.62 11.99
CA PRO A 232 -5.68 -10.13 11.67
C PRO A 232 -5.88 -9.73 10.20
N TYR A 233 -4.80 -9.68 9.41
CA TYR A 233 -4.81 -9.11 8.07
C TYR A 233 -4.63 -10.21 7.01
N ALA A 234 -5.72 -10.55 6.33
CA ALA A 234 -5.72 -11.50 5.21
C ALA A 234 -5.36 -10.88 3.86
N GLY A 235 -5.17 -9.57 3.79
CA GLY A 235 -5.02 -8.82 2.54
C GLY A 235 -6.15 -7.81 2.32
N GLY A 236 -5.81 -6.68 1.69
CA GLY A 236 -6.69 -5.56 1.38
C GLY A 236 -7.25 -5.55 -0.04
N TYR A 237 -7.56 -4.34 -0.52
CA TYR A 237 -8.07 -4.10 -1.86
C TYR A 237 -7.04 -4.47 -2.93
N THR A 238 -5.77 -4.11 -2.75
CA THR A 238 -4.68 -4.40 -3.69
C THR A 238 -4.55 -5.91 -3.93
N THR A 239 -4.44 -6.72 -2.86
CA THR A 239 -4.37 -8.18 -2.99
C THR A 239 -5.65 -8.78 -3.58
N THR A 240 -6.81 -8.20 -3.28
CA THR A 240 -8.11 -8.62 -3.83
C THR A 240 -8.23 -8.34 -5.32
N LYS A 241 -7.82 -7.16 -5.75
CA LYS A 241 -7.95 -6.67 -7.12
C LYS A 241 -6.95 -7.34 -8.05
N TYR A 242 -5.68 -7.39 -7.65
CA TYR A 242 -4.59 -7.77 -8.54
C TYR A 242 -4.18 -9.24 -8.40
N GLY A 243 -4.33 -9.86 -7.23
CA GLY A 243 -3.94 -11.25 -7.03
C GLY A 243 -4.77 -12.21 -7.88
N ARG A 244 -4.18 -12.73 -8.95
CA ARG A 244 -4.74 -13.72 -9.88
C ARG A 244 -3.66 -14.76 -10.19
N PRO A 245 -3.32 -15.66 -9.24
CA PRO A 245 -2.22 -16.62 -9.42
C PRO A 245 -2.36 -17.48 -10.68
N GLY A 246 -3.59 -17.87 -11.06
CA GLY A 246 -3.85 -18.61 -12.29
C GLY A 246 -3.59 -17.84 -13.59
N MET A 247 -3.37 -16.52 -13.50
CA MET A 247 -2.96 -15.65 -14.60
C MET A 247 -1.53 -15.11 -14.41
N GLY A 248 -0.73 -15.75 -13.54
CA GLY A 248 0.66 -15.34 -13.28
C GLY A 248 0.81 -14.07 -12.44
N VAL A 249 -0.25 -13.52 -11.86
CA VAL A 249 -0.15 -12.34 -10.97
C VAL A 249 -0.35 -12.78 -9.52
N HIS A 250 0.71 -12.69 -8.73
CA HIS A 250 0.70 -13.03 -7.32
C HIS A 250 0.74 -11.73 -6.51
N ALA A 251 -0.15 -11.59 -5.53
CA ALA A 251 -0.19 -10.43 -4.64
C ALA A 251 -0.17 -10.88 -3.18
N LEU A 252 0.81 -10.39 -2.42
CA LEU A 252 1.00 -10.68 -1.01
C LEU A 252 1.07 -9.38 -0.22
N GLN A 253 0.29 -9.27 0.85
CA GLN A 253 0.38 -8.17 1.79
C GLN A 253 1.39 -8.49 2.89
N ILE A 254 2.23 -7.52 3.24
CA ILE A 254 3.12 -7.57 4.41
C ILE A 254 2.70 -6.47 5.36
N GLU A 255 2.39 -6.83 6.60
CA GLU A 255 2.13 -5.89 7.69
C GLU A 255 3.28 -5.97 8.70
N ILE A 256 3.97 -4.85 8.91
CA ILE A 256 5.06 -4.72 9.89
C ILE A 256 4.51 -4.10 11.17
N ARG A 257 4.75 -4.70 12.34
CA ARG A 257 4.39 -4.07 13.62
C ARG A 257 5.20 -2.79 13.85
N ARG A 258 4.53 -1.67 14.09
CA ARG A 258 5.14 -0.32 14.07
C ARG A 258 6.21 -0.09 15.14
N ASP A 259 6.09 -0.68 16.33
CA ASP A 259 7.08 -0.57 17.41
C ASP A 259 8.45 -1.18 17.07
N LEU A 260 8.55 -1.93 15.96
CA LEU A 260 9.83 -2.40 15.43
C LEU A 260 10.68 -1.26 14.86
N TYR A 261 10.06 -0.15 14.41
CA TYR A 261 10.75 0.87 13.64
C TYR A 261 10.34 2.32 13.93
N MET A 262 9.26 2.57 14.67
CA MET A 262 8.79 3.93 14.96
C MET A 262 8.14 4.09 16.34
N ASP A 263 8.22 5.31 16.87
CA ASP A 263 7.32 5.80 17.92
C ASP A 263 5.98 6.19 17.28
N GLU A 264 4.96 5.37 17.48
CA GLU A 264 3.61 5.59 16.93
C GLU A 264 2.96 6.88 17.44
N ARG A 265 3.24 7.31 18.67
CA ARG A 265 2.60 8.51 19.24
C ARG A 265 3.17 9.77 18.64
N ARG A 266 4.48 9.80 18.42
CA ARG A 266 5.22 10.95 17.87
C ARG A 266 5.32 10.92 16.34
N VAL A 267 5.06 9.77 15.72
CA VAL A 267 5.29 9.53 14.29
C VAL A 267 6.74 9.87 13.92
N ALA A 268 7.65 9.23 14.64
CA ALA A 268 9.10 9.44 14.52
C ALA A 268 9.80 8.08 14.43
N ARG A 269 10.90 8.02 13.69
CA ARG A 269 11.71 6.79 13.57
C ARG A 269 12.27 6.39 14.94
N HIS A 270 12.30 5.09 15.18
CA HIS A 270 12.97 4.47 16.30
C HIS A 270 14.43 4.18 15.95
N GLU A 271 15.29 3.96 16.94
CA GLU A 271 16.71 3.58 16.74
C GLU A 271 16.90 2.29 15.91
N ARG A 272 15.88 1.42 15.91
CA ARG A 272 15.88 0.16 15.14
C ARG A 272 15.44 0.31 13.68
N PHE A 273 15.10 1.52 13.24
CA PHE A 273 14.62 1.77 11.89
C PHE A 273 15.58 1.25 10.82
N ASP A 274 16.86 1.62 10.90
CA ASP A 274 17.87 1.20 9.93
C ASP A 274 18.16 -0.30 10.00
N ALA A 275 18.12 -0.90 11.19
CA ALA A 275 18.27 -2.35 11.34
C ALA A 275 17.14 -3.10 10.63
N LEU A 276 15.88 -2.67 10.82
CA LEU A 276 14.75 -3.27 10.11
C LEU A 276 14.84 -3.06 8.59
N ARG A 277 15.29 -1.88 8.14
CA ARG A 277 15.51 -1.61 6.72
C ARG A 277 16.53 -2.60 6.12
N THR A 278 17.65 -2.84 6.78
CA THR A 278 18.64 -3.85 6.36
C THR A 278 18.07 -5.27 6.35
N ASP A 279 17.22 -5.62 7.32
CA ASP A 279 16.54 -6.92 7.34
C ASP A 279 15.56 -7.07 6.16
N LEU A 280 14.82 -6.01 5.82
CA LEU A 280 13.92 -6.01 4.67
C LEU A 280 14.68 -6.12 3.34
N ASP A 281 15.84 -5.47 3.20
CA ASP A 281 16.72 -5.66 2.05
C ASP A 281 17.13 -7.13 1.88
N GLN A 282 17.47 -7.81 2.99
CA GLN A 282 17.76 -9.25 2.96
C GLN A 282 16.53 -10.09 2.55
N VAL A 283 15.33 -9.74 3.01
CA VAL A 283 14.09 -10.43 2.63
C VAL A 283 13.80 -10.26 1.13
N ILE A 284 13.95 -9.03 0.61
CA ILE A 284 13.74 -8.72 -0.81
C ILE A 284 14.77 -9.45 -1.67
N MET A 285 16.04 -9.43 -1.27
CA MET A 285 17.11 -10.17 -1.94
C MET A 285 16.81 -11.68 -1.98
N GLY A 286 16.43 -12.27 -0.84
CA GLY A 286 16.08 -13.69 -0.75
C GLY A 286 14.87 -14.07 -1.60
N LEU A 287 13.84 -13.20 -1.66
CA LEU A 287 12.71 -13.37 -2.57
C LEU A 287 13.15 -13.25 -4.04
N GLY A 288 14.00 -12.28 -4.38
CA GLY A 288 14.51 -12.09 -5.73
C GLY A 288 15.30 -13.31 -6.22
N ASP A 289 16.16 -13.88 -5.37
CA ASP A 289 16.88 -15.11 -5.67
C ASP A 289 15.97 -16.32 -5.84
N PHE A 290 14.93 -16.40 -5.00
CA PHE A 290 13.90 -17.42 -5.17
C PHE A 290 13.19 -17.27 -6.52
N ILE A 291 12.81 -16.06 -6.91
CA ILE A 291 12.16 -15.78 -8.19
C ILE A 291 13.08 -16.19 -9.35
N ARG A 292 14.36 -15.80 -9.33
CA ARG A 292 15.33 -16.16 -10.39
C ARG A 292 15.45 -17.66 -10.61
N ARG A 293 15.48 -18.44 -9.52
CA ARG A 293 15.59 -19.92 -9.60
C ARG A 293 14.35 -20.61 -10.14
N HIS A 294 13.19 -19.95 -10.09
CA HIS A 294 11.90 -20.57 -10.38
C HIS A 294 11.11 -19.90 -11.50
N ALA A 295 11.55 -18.75 -11.99
CA ALA A 295 11.00 -18.10 -13.20
C ALA A 295 11.29 -18.91 -14.47
N SER A 296 12.26 -19.83 -14.43
CA SER A 296 12.60 -20.79 -15.50
C SER A 296 11.83 -22.12 -15.43
N MET A 297 10.92 -22.29 -14.46
CA MET A 297 10.01 -23.45 -14.41
C MET A 297 8.60 -23.01 -14.78
N GLY A 298 8.34 -22.89 -16.07
CA GLY A 298 6.99 -23.08 -16.56
C GLY A 298 6.70 -24.58 -16.44
N ASP A 299 5.90 -24.96 -15.44
CA ASP A 299 5.22 -26.26 -15.43
C ASP A 299 3.92 -26.15 -16.24
#